data_AF-A0A077ZV64-F1
#
_entry.id   AF-A0A077ZV64-F1
#
_cell.length_a   1.000
_cell.length_b   1.000
_cell.length_c   1.000
_cell.angle_alpha   90.00
_cell.angle_beta   90.00
_cell.angle_gamma   90.00
#
_symmetry.space_group_name_H-M   'P 1'
#
loop_
_entity.id
_entity.type
_entity.pdbx_description
1 polymer ?
#
loop_
_entity_poly.entity_id
_entity_poly.type
_entity_poly.pdbx_seq_one_letter_code
_entity_poly.pdbx_strand_id
1 'polypeptide(L)'
;MKSQKTLFIPIEEQSSDIFNEAPNYDLLTYSDILFNSKGFYGCVAVGLNLHTFYYNDTIIADHLMKTYQYEPWVVSLIQSVQPVGFLLTTHFASRIIKRFNPQLIVILAQGFQALAAFLVGPSQFFGIPEKIYIMTIGLLLTGIASPYNLITPFSILSQTVESKKNKNYNSEQVQDIISGLFNSFYAIGGISGPIFGGYVFQLTNFRTTSDIQALILIFIGLTQLLIVYLPEKLLINGTKNNQEKIAEAKIENIQTEQGLQDVH
;
A
#
# COMPACT_ATOMS: atom_id res chain seq x y z
N MET A 1 -12.57 -65.68 48.63
CA MET A 1 -13.24 -65.87 47.32
C MET A 1 -14.64 -65.26 47.41
N LYS A 2 -14.78 -63.96 47.15
CA LYS A 2 -16.06 -63.25 47.00
C LYS A 2 -15.87 -62.26 45.85
N SER A 3 -16.63 -62.48 44.79
CA SER A 3 -16.62 -61.73 43.53
C SER A 3 -17.30 -60.38 43.73
N GLN A 4 -16.59 -59.27 43.48
CA GLN A 4 -17.18 -57.95 43.33
C GLN A 4 -17.57 -57.78 41.85
N LYS A 5 -18.87 -57.68 41.60
CA LYS A 5 -19.43 -57.21 40.33
C LYS A 5 -19.13 -55.72 40.20
N THR A 6 -18.20 -55.35 39.33
CA THR A 6 -18.01 -53.97 38.89
C THR A 6 -19.16 -53.62 37.95
N LEU A 7 -20.04 -52.72 38.41
CA LEU A 7 -21.12 -52.15 37.62
C LEU A 7 -20.50 -51.20 36.58
N PHE A 8 -20.44 -51.62 35.32
CA PHE A 8 -20.07 -50.76 34.20
C PHE A 8 -21.28 -49.85 33.90
N ILE A 9 -21.16 -48.57 34.25
CA ILE A 9 -22.07 -47.53 33.76
C ILE A 9 -21.40 -46.97 32.50
N PRO A 10 -22.04 -47.02 31.31
CA PRO A 10 -21.46 -46.44 30.11
C PRO A 10 -21.44 -44.91 30.27
N ILE A 11 -20.26 -44.32 30.10
CA ILE A 11 -20.08 -42.87 29.95
C ILE A 11 -20.45 -42.55 28.50
N GLU A 12 -21.74 -42.50 28.20
CA GLU A 12 -22.23 -42.17 26.87
C GLU A 12 -23.50 -41.32 26.99
N GLU A 13 -23.46 -40.25 27.80
CA GLU A 13 -24.53 -39.24 27.82
C GLU A 13 -24.13 -37.95 28.54
N GLN A 14 -22.97 -37.36 28.21
CA GLN A 14 -22.61 -36.03 28.74
C GLN A 14 -21.73 -35.20 27.81
N SER A 15 -21.99 -35.24 26.50
CA SER A 15 -21.24 -34.46 25.50
C SER A 15 -22.12 -33.73 24.48
N SER A 16 -23.39 -33.45 24.77
CA SER A 16 -24.30 -32.81 23.81
C SER A 16 -24.50 -31.30 23.95
N ASP A 17 -24.10 -30.65 25.06
CA ASP A 17 -24.52 -29.26 25.33
C ASP A 17 -23.38 -28.24 25.44
N ILE A 18 -22.30 -28.40 24.65
CA ILE A 18 -21.36 -27.31 24.37
C ILE A 18 -21.00 -27.31 22.87
N PHE A 19 -22.00 -27.36 22.00
CA PHE A 19 -21.83 -26.74 20.69
C PHE A 19 -21.92 -25.23 20.90
N ASN A 20 -20.77 -24.60 21.16
CA ASN A 20 -20.63 -23.16 20.93
C ASN A 20 -21.13 -22.91 19.50
N GLU A 21 -22.24 -22.18 19.35
CA GLU A 21 -22.68 -21.69 18.05
C GLU A 21 -21.45 -21.04 17.41
N ALA A 22 -20.99 -21.63 16.29
CA ALA A 22 -19.85 -21.10 15.58
C ALA A 22 -20.17 -19.62 15.27
N PRO A 23 -19.28 -18.67 15.60
CA PRO A 23 -19.54 -17.26 15.38
C PRO A 23 -20.02 -17.04 13.94
N ASN A 24 -21.17 -16.39 13.79
CA ASN A 24 -21.71 -16.06 12.48
C ASN A 24 -20.81 -15.00 11.85
N TYR A 25 -20.00 -15.40 10.88
CA TYR A 25 -19.10 -14.51 10.14
C TYR A 25 -19.74 -14.06 8.83
N ASP A 26 -19.62 -12.77 8.55
CA ASP A 26 -20.01 -12.22 7.27
C ASP A 26 -19.04 -12.69 6.17
N LEU A 27 -19.58 -12.95 4.98
CA LEU A 27 -18.78 -13.28 3.81
C LEU A 27 -18.04 -12.02 3.33
N LEU A 28 -16.71 -12.09 3.29
CA LEU A 28 -15.88 -11.11 2.61
C LEU A 28 -15.64 -11.53 1.15
N THR A 29 -15.78 -10.59 0.22
CA THR A 29 -15.50 -10.83 -1.20
C THR A 29 -14.36 -9.94 -1.72
N TYR A 30 -13.77 -10.30 -2.86
CA TYR A 30 -12.78 -9.44 -3.53
C TYR A 30 -13.34 -8.06 -3.92
N SER A 31 -14.60 -8.06 -4.39
CA SER A 31 -15.34 -6.86 -4.79
C SER A 31 -15.49 -5.86 -3.65
N ASP A 32 -15.67 -6.35 -2.41
CA ASP A 32 -15.78 -5.51 -1.21
C ASP A 32 -14.56 -4.61 -0.98
N ILE A 33 -13.38 -5.02 -1.46
CA ILE A 33 -12.12 -4.30 -1.35
C ILE A 33 -11.85 -3.51 -2.64
N LEU A 34 -12.01 -4.15 -3.81
CA LEU A 34 -11.69 -3.52 -5.10
C LEU A 34 -12.59 -2.35 -5.47
N PHE A 35 -13.87 -2.36 -5.08
CA PHE A 35 -14.77 -1.24 -5.33
C PHE A 35 -14.75 -0.17 -4.24
N ASN A 36 -14.01 -0.41 -3.15
CA ASN A 36 -13.71 0.64 -2.19
C ASN A 36 -12.54 1.48 -2.72
N SER A 37 -12.67 2.81 -2.74
CA SER A 37 -11.61 3.69 -3.25
C SER A 37 -10.26 3.45 -2.56
N LYS A 38 -10.25 3.24 -1.24
CA LYS A 38 -9.02 2.96 -0.49
C LYS A 38 -8.39 1.63 -0.89
N GLY A 39 -9.21 0.58 -1.02
CA GLY A 39 -8.75 -0.74 -1.43
C GLY A 39 -8.24 -0.75 -2.88
N PHE A 40 -8.96 -0.10 -3.79
CA PHE A 40 -8.56 0.08 -5.19
C PHE A 40 -7.18 0.73 -5.31
N TYR A 41 -6.96 1.88 -4.66
CA TYR A 41 -5.68 2.57 -4.71
C TYR A 41 -4.57 1.79 -4.00
N GLY A 42 -4.88 0.99 -2.98
CA GLY A 42 -3.94 0.03 -2.40
C GLY A 42 -3.44 -0.98 -3.44
N CYS A 43 -4.36 -1.62 -4.16
CA CYS A 43 -4.02 -2.56 -5.23
C CYS A 43 -3.21 -1.90 -6.37
N VAL A 44 -3.67 -0.73 -6.84
CA VAL A 44 -2.97 0.04 -7.89
C VAL A 44 -1.57 0.45 -7.43
N ALA A 45 -1.39 0.86 -6.17
CA ALA A 45 -0.08 1.24 -5.66
C ALA A 45 0.94 0.10 -5.69
N VAL A 46 0.55 -1.13 -5.34
CA VAL A 46 1.41 -2.31 -5.45
C VAL A 46 1.76 -2.57 -6.91
N GLY A 47 0.75 -2.65 -7.78
CA GLY A 47 0.98 -2.91 -9.20
C GLY A 47 1.87 -1.86 -9.85
N LEU A 48 1.63 -0.59 -9.57
CA LEU A 48 2.40 0.52 -10.11
C LEU A 48 3.84 0.56 -9.56
N ASN A 49 4.05 0.14 -8.31
CA ASN A 49 5.39 0.01 -7.75
C ASN A 49 6.21 -1.02 -8.51
N LEU A 50 5.68 -2.23 -8.73
CA LEU A 50 6.41 -3.27 -9.45
C LEU A 50 6.55 -2.93 -10.93
N HIS A 51 5.54 -2.33 -11.53
CA HIS A 51 5.62 -1.78 -12.88
C HIS A 51 6.81 -0.80 -13.02
N THR A 52 6.90 0.16 -12.10
CA THR A 52 8.01 1.14 -12.07
C THR A 52 9.36 0.48 -11.75
N PHE A 53 9.35 -0.57 -10.93
CA PHE A 53 10.58 -1.25 -10.59
C PHE A 53 11.17 -1.98 -11.81
N TYR A 54 10.32 -2.57 -12.66
CA TYR A 54 10.74 -3.46 -13.73
C TYR A 54 10.65 -2.89 -15.15
N TYR A 55 10.06 -1.70 -15.37
CA TYR A 55 9.99 -1.15 -16.73
C TYR A 55 11.36 -0.91 -17.37
N ASN A 56 12.39 -0.70 -16.55
CA ASN A 56 13.76 -0.50 -17.01
C ASN A 56 14.46 -1.79 -17.44
N ASP A 57 14.00 -2.96 -16.99
CA ASP A 57 14.69 -4.24 -17.16
C ASP A 57 14.96 -4.58 -18.63
N THR A 58 14.03 -4.20 -19.52
CA THR A 58 14.11 -4.50 -20.96
C THR A 58 14.79 -3.42 -21.78
N ILE A 59 15.00 -2.21 -21.24
CA ILE A 59 15.41 -1.04 -22.03
C ILE A 59 16.74 -0.43 -21.59
N ILE A 60 17.09 -0.51 -20.31
CA ILE A 60 18.26 0.19 -19.78
C ILE A 60 19.58 -0.41 -20.28
N ALA A 61 19.63 -1.73 -20.46
CA ALA A 61 20.81 -2.41 -20.99
C ALA A 61 21.10 -1.96 -22.43
N ASP A 62 20.07 -1.94 -23.28
CA ASP A 62 20.18 -1.48 -24.66
C ASP A 62 20.63 -0.01 -24.72
N HIS A 63 20.02 0.84 -23.89
CA HIS A 63 20.40 2.25 -23.80
C HIS A 63 21.85 2.45 -23.38
N LEU A 64 22.32 1.72 -22.37
CA LEU A 64 23.68 1.80 -21.86
C LEU A 64 24.74 1.33 -22.87
N MET A 65 24.48 0.19 -23.52
CA MET A 65 25.40 -0.37 -24.51
C MET A 65 25.46 0.51 -25.76
N LYS A 66 24.32 1.03 -26.25
CA LYS A 66 24.30 1.84 -27.47
C LYS A 66 24.81 3.27 -27.25
N THR A 67 24.41 3.91 -26.15
CA THR A 67 24.69 5.34 -25.93
C THR A 67 26.04 5.57 -25.28
N TYR A 68 26.40 4.74 -24.30
CA TYR A 68 27.64 4.89 -23.53
C TYR A 68 28.73 3.89 -23.93
N GLN A 69 28.43 2.94 -24.82
CA GLN A 69 29.38 1.91 -25.29
C GLN A 69 29.99 1.13 -24.12
N TYR A 70 29.18 0.87 -23.09
CA TYR A 70 29.62 0.11 -21.92
C TYR A 70 29.51 -1.39 -22.14
N GLU A 71 30.45 -2.11 -21.55
CA GLU A 71 30.49 -3.56 -21.50
C GLU A 71 29.35 -4.13 -20.62
N PRO A 72 28.84 -5.35 -20.90
CA PRO A 72 27.72 -5.95 -20.18
C PRO A 72 27.88 -6.02 -18.65
N TRP A 73 29.09 -6.23 -18.15
CA TRP A 73 29.34 -6.30 -16.71
C TRP A 73 29.14 -4.94 -16.00
N VAL A 74 29.45 -3.83 -16.68
CA VAL A 74 29.21 -2.47 -16.16
C VAL A 74 27.71 -2.20 -16.13
N VAL A 75 27.00 -2.61 -17.18
CA VAL A 75 25.55 -2.50 -17.28
C VAL A 75 24.88 -3.21 -16.10
N SER A 76 25.28 -4.45 -15.80
CA SER A 76 24.76 -5.20 -14.65
C SER A 76 25.05 -4.52 -13.33
N LEU A 77 26.25 -3.94 -13.14
CA LEU A 77 26.56 -3.17 -11.93
C LEU A 77 25.65 -1.95 -11.78
N ILE A 78 25.40 -1.20 -12.85
CA ILE A 78 24.50 -0.04 -12.81
C ILE A 78 23.06 -0.48 -12.47
N GLN A 79 22.56 -1.54 -13.09
CA GLN A 79 21.22 -2.07 -12.79
C GLN A 79 21.10 -2.58 -11.34
N SER A 80 22.18 -3.09 -10.75
CA SER A 80 22.18 -3.57 -9.36
C SER A 80 21.99 -2.47 -8.31
N VAL A 81 22.19 -1.20 -8.67
CA VAL A 81 22.06 -0.08 -7.73
C VAL A 81 20.63 0.06 -7.20
N GLN A 82 19.63 -0.25 -8.03
CA GLN A 82 18.22 -0.17 -7.64
C GLN A 82 17.86 -1.17 -6.51
N PRO A 83 18.13 -2.49 -6.63
CA PRO A 83 17.89 -3.42 -5.52
C PRO A 83 18.76 -3.13 -4.28
N VAL A 84 19.95 -2.53 -4.44
CA VAL A 84 20.73 -2.04 -3.28
C VAL A 84 19.96 -0.95 -2.52
N GLY A 85 19.38 0.03 -3.21
CA GLY A 85 18.53 1.06 -2.58
C GLY A 85 17.32 0.47 -1.85
N PHE A 86 16.69 -0.54 -2.44
CA PHE A 86 15.58 -1.28 -1.83
C PHE A 86 16.01 -1.96 -0.52
N LEU A 87 17.13 -2.68 -0.55
CA LEU A 87 17.66 -3.40 0.61
C LEU A 87 17.95 -2.46 1.77
N LEU A 88 18.57 -1.31 1.49
CA LEU A 88 18.96 -0.31 2.50
C LEU A 88 17.76 0.23 3.31
N THR A 89 16.58 0.28 2.69
CA THR A 89 15.42 0.98 3.25
C THR A 89 14.34 0.06 3.79
N THR A 90 14.34 -1.21 3.39
CA THR A 90 13.36 -2.22 3.85
C THR A 90 13.25 -2.29 5.39
N HIS A 91 14.37 -2.26 6.12
CA HIS A 91 14.35 -2.30 7.59
C HIS A 91 13.65 -1.09 8.21
N PHE A 92 13.87 0.10 7.65
CA PHE A 92 13.31 1.36 8.13
C PHE A 92 11.84 1.54 7.74
N ALA A 93 11.45 1.05 6.56
CA ALA A 93 10.10 1.17 6.04
C ALA A 93 9.06 0.62 7.05
N SER A 94 9.31 -0.56 7.62
CA SER A 94 8.42 -1.18 8.60
C SER A 94 8.14 -0.32 9.84
N ARG A 95 9.13 0.49 10.27
CA ARG A 95 9.00 1.37 11.45
C ARG A 95 8.23 2.64 11.12
N ILE A 96 8.45 3.20 9.92
CA ILE A 96 7.78 4.41 9.45
C ILE A 96 6.29 4.14 9.20
N ILE A 97 5.97 3.00 8.58
CA ILE A 97 4.58 2.62 8.26
C ILE A 97 3.70 2.54 9.50
N LYS A 98 4.24 2.13 10.65
CA LYS A 98 3.49 2.06 11.92
C LYS A 98 3.22 3.42 12.54
N ARG A 99 3.96 4.48 12.17
CA ARG A 99 3.88 5.80 12.82
C ARG A 99 3.07 6.82 12.03
N PHE A 100 2.99 6.68 10.72
CA PHE A 100 2.35 7.65 9.84
C PHE A 100 1.11 7.06 9.15
N ASN A 101 0.27 7.93 8.60
CA ASN A 101 -0.88 7.52 7.83
C ASN A 101 -0.42 6.75 6.56
N PRO A 102 -0.84 5.48 6.35
CA PRO A 102 -0.40 4.66 5.22
C PRO A 102 -0.66 5.29 3.85
N GLN A 103 -1.79 5.98 3.68
CA GLN A 103 -2.18 6.61 2.42
C GLN A 103 -1.21 7.75 2.09
N LEU A 104 -0.85 8.56 3.08
CA LEU A 104 0.14 9.64 2.89
C LEU A 104 1.52 9.08 2.55
N ILE A 105 1.96 7.99 3.20
CA ILE A 105 3.24 7.35 2.90
C ILE A 105 3.30 6.91 1.44
N VAL A 106 2.25 6.24 0.93
CA VAL A 106 2.18 5.80 -0.47
C VAL A 106 2.23 6.98 -1.43
N ILE A 107 1.45 8.05 -1.18
CA ILE A 107 1.44 9.24 -2.04
C ILE A 107 2.84 9.88 -2.10
N LEU A 108 3.50 10.04 -0.95
CA LEU A 108 4.85 10.62 -0.88
C LEU A 108 5.88 9.72 -1.56
N ALA A 109 5.79 8.41 -1.36
CA ALA A 109 6.69 7.45 -1.99
C ALA A 109 6.49 7.39 -3.52
N GLN A 110 5.26 7.49 -4.01
CA GLN A 110 4.97 7.61 -5.45
C GLN A 110 5.53 8.91 -6.03
N GLY A 111 5.35 10.05 -5.35
CA GLY A 111 5.96 11.31 -5.78
C GLY A 111 7.49 11.25 -5.81
N PHE A 112 8.10 10.58 -4.83
CA PHE A 112 9.54 10.33 -4.81
C PHE A 112 10.00 9.42 -5.94
N GLN A 113 9.27 8.33 -6.23
CA GLN A 113 9.54 7.47 -7.39
C GLN A 113 9.36 8.22 -8.71
N ALA A 114 8.41 9.16 -8.82
CA ALA A 114 8.25 9.97 -10.02
C ALA A 114 9.46 10.88 -10.25
N LEU A 115 9.95 11.54 -9.19
CA LEU A 115 11.18 12.31 -9.25
C LEU A 115 12.37 11.42 -9.64
N ALA A 116 12.46 10.22 -9.06
CA ALA A 116 13.50 9.27 -9.40
C ALA A 116 13.41 8.81 -10.86
N ALA A 117 12.22 8.55 -11.39
CA ALA A 117 12.00 8.18 -12.79
C ALA A 117 12.46 9.28 -13.78
N PHE A 118 12.23 10.56 -13.46
CA PHE A 118 12.80 11.68 -14.23
C PHE A 118 14.33 11.73 -14.22
N LEU A 119 14.98 11.10 -13.25
CA LEU A 119 16.43 11.00 -13.18
C LEU A 119 16.95 9.73 -13.85
N VAL A 120 16.21 8.61 -13.78
CA VAL A 120 16.57 7.33 -14.43
C VAL A 120 16.71 7.51 -15.94
N GLY A 121 15.73 8.13 -16.59
CA GLY A 121 15.91 8.66 -17.94
C GLY A 121 16.02 10.17 -17.82
N PRO A 122 17.23 10.77 -17.69
CA PRO A 122 17.39 12.19 -17.38
C PRO A 122 16.45 13.04 -18.22
N SER A 123 15.45 13.64 -17.60
CA SER A 123 14.26 14.14 -18.29
C SER A 123 14.59 15.09 -19.43
N GLN A 124 13.99 14.86 -20.61
CA GLN A 124 14.07 15.80 -21.72
C GLN A 124 13.20 17.02 -21.46
N PHE A 125 12.05 16.81 -20.82
CA PHE A 125 11.10 17.87 -20.48
C PHE A 125 11.73 18.95 -19.58
N PHE A 126 12.56 18.54 -18.62
CA PHE A 126 13.27 19.46 -17.72
C PHE A 126 14.68 19.86 -18.21
N GLY A 127 15.10 19.42 -19.40
CA GLY A 127 16.42 19.74 -19.95
C GLY A 127 17.58 19.16 -19.12
N ILE A 128 17.37 18.06 -18.40
CA ILE A 128 18.41 17.45 -17.56
C ILE A 128 19.47 16.85 -18.48
N PRO A 129 20.77 17.09 -18.23
CA PRO A 129 21.83 16.57 -19.07
C PRO A 129 21.88 15.04 -18.99
N GLU A 130 22.12 14.39 -20.11
CA GLU A 130 22.21 12.95 -20.21
C GLU A 130 23.57 12.49 -19.68
N LYS A 131 23.62 12.23 -18.38
CA LYS A 131 24.83 11.80 -17.67
C LYS A 131 24.54 10.56 -16.86
N ILE A 132 25.47 9.60 -16.92
CA ILE A 132 25.30 8.30 -16.28
C ILE A 132 25.06 8.38 -14.77
N TYR A 133 25.78 9.27 -14.07
CA TYR A 133 25.65 9.41 -12.62
C TYR A 133 24.26 9.88 -12.21
N ILE A 134 23.56 10.65 -13.05
CA ILE A 134 22.19 11.12 -12.79
C ILE A 134 21.24 9.92 -12.85
N MET A 135 21.37 9.07 -13.87
CA MET A 135 20.61 7.82 -13.96
C MET A 135 20.89 6.90 -12.78
N THR A 136 22.16 6.72 -12.39
CA THR A 136 22.52 5.90 -11.23
C THR A 136 21.89 6.41 -9.94
N ILE A 137 21.86 7.73 -9.73
CA ILE A 137 21.14 8.34 -8.60
C ILE A 137 19.64 8.06 -8.72
N GLY A 138 19.04 8.22 -9.90
CA GLY A 138 17.64 7.90 -10.15
C GLY A 138 17.29 6.46 -9.77
N LEU A 139 18.09 5.48 -10.22
CA LEU A 139 17.91 4.06 -9.90
C LEU A 139 17.96 3.81 -8.39
N LEU A 140 18.94 4.42 -7.70
CA LEU A 140 19.07 4.32 -6.25
C LEU A 140 17.84 4.88 -5.54
N LEU A 141 17.36 6.06 -5.95
CA LEU A 141 16.20 6.72 -5.37
C LEU A 141 14.90 5.93 -5.60
N THR A 142 14.72 5.36 -6.79
CA THR A 142 13.60 4.44 -7.08
C THR A 142 13.64 3.27 -6.10
N GLY A 143 14.80 2.62 -5.96
CA GLY A 143 15.01 1.54 -5.01
C GLY A 143 14.66 1.93 -3.57
N ILE A 144 15.09 3.10 -3.11
CA ILE A 144 14.82 3.63 -1.77
C ILE A 144 13.33 3.83 -1.48
N ALA A 145 12.54 4.28 -2.47
CA ALA A 145 11.11 4.50 -2.29
C ALA A 145 10.26 3.24 -2.45
N SER A 146 10.75 2.22 -3.16
CA SER A 146 9.97 1.02 -3.48
C SER A 146 9.46 0.24 -2.26
N PRO A 147 10.22 0.03 -1.16
CA PRO A 147 9.69 -0.66 0.01
C PRO A 147 8.45 -0.01 0.62
N TYR A 148 8.36 1.33 0.57
CA TYR A 148 7.20 2.05 1.08
C TYR A 148 5.97 1.81 0.21
N ASN A 149 6.13 1.80 -1.11
CA ASN A 149 5.02 1.48 -2.03
C ASN A 149 4.72 -0.02 -2.14
N LEU A 150 5.61 -0.89 -1.63
CA LEU A 150 5.38 -2.32 -1.59
C LEU A 150 4.67 -2.76 -0.29
N ILE A 151 5.15 -2.31 0.87
CA ILE A 151 4.68 -2.81 2.17
C ILE A 151 3.41 -2.08 2.63
N THR A 152 3.35 -0.77 2.43
CA THR A 152 2.25 0.07 2.94
C THR A 152 0.88 -0.31 2.39
N PRO A 153 0.73 -0.66 1.09
CA PRO A 153 -0.57 -1.04 0.56
C PRO A 153 -1.21 -2.24 1.24
N PHE A 154 -0.42 -3.19 1.76
CA PHE A 154 -0.99 -4.31 2.53
C PHE A 154 -1.76 -3.79 3.76
N SER A 155 -1.19 -2.81 4.47
CA SER A 155 -1.86 -2.15 5.60
C SER A 155 -3.10 -1.36 5.15
N ILE A 156 -3.06 -0.72 3.98
CA ILE A 156 -4.22 -0.01 3.42
C ILE A 156 -5.38 -0.98 3.13
N LEU A 157 -5.08 -2.15 2.56
CA LEU A 157 -6.07 -3.19 2.27
C LEU A 157 -6.69 -3.73 3.57
N SER A 158 -5.87 -4.02 4.59
CA SER A 158 -6.36 -4.45 5.91
C SER A 158 -7.29 -3.42 6.55
N GLN A 159 -6.88 -2.15 6.57
CA GLN A 159 -7.70 -1.07 7.13
C GLN A 159 -9.02 -0.85 6.37
N THR A 160 -9.06 -1.19 5.08
CA THR A 160 -10.29 -1.08 4.28
C THR A 160 -11.35 -2.06 4.79
N VAL A 161 -10.94 -3.27 5.15
CA VAL A 161 -11.84 -4.28 5.73
C VAL A 161 -12.24 -3.88 7.15
N GLU A 162 -11.28 -3.50 7.99
CA GLU A 162 -11.52 -3.08 9.39
C GLU A 162 -12.46 -1.86 9.50
N SER A 163 -12.48 -0.99 8.50
CA SER A 163 -13.36 0.19 8.51
C SER A 163 -14.86 -0.14 8.41
N LYS A 164 -15.23 -1.37 8.02
CA LYS A 164 -16.63 -1.81 7.91
C LYS A 164 -17.18 -2.26 9.27
N LYS A 165 -17.50 -1.30 10.14
CA LYS A 165 -17.96 -1.50 11.53
C LYS A 165 -19.19 -2.40 11.72
N ASN A 166 -19.99 -2.63 10.68
CA ASN A 166 -21.24 -3.39 10.76
C ASN A 166 -21.08 -4.87 10.36
N LYS A 167 -19.85 -5.33 10.11
CA LYS A 167 -19.60 -6.70 9.65
C LYS A 167 -18.58 -7.40 10.54
N ASN A 168 -18.85 -8.66 10.86
CA ASN A 168 -17.97 -9.52 11.65
C ASN A 168 -17.26 -10.49 10.70
N TYR A 169 -16.03 -10.18 10.32
CA TYR A 169 -15.26 -10.99 9.38
C TYR A 169 -14.33 -11.99 10.09
N ASN A 170 -14.17 -13.18 9.52
CA ASN A 170 -13.16 -14.13 9.97
C ASN A 170 -11.75 -13.63 9.58
N SER A 171 -10.87 -13.46 10.56
CA SER A 171 -9.49 -12.96 10.38
C SER A 171 -8.66 -13.76 9.36
N GLU A 172 -8.83 -15.08 9.28
CA GLU A 172 -8.13 -15.95 8.32
C GLU A 172 -8.59 -15.64 6.89
N GLN A 173 -9.91 -15.59 6.67
CA GLN A 173 -10.49 -15.21 5.38
C GLN A 173 -10.06 -13.81 4.92
N VAL A 174 -9.96 -12.86 5.85
CA VAL A 174 -9.49 -11.50 5.56
C VAL A 174 -8.05 -11.52 5.04
N GLN A 175 -7.16 -12.26 5.70
CA GLN A 175 -5.76 -12.37 5.29
C GLN A 175 -5.60 -13.08 3.95
N ASP A 176 -6.38 -14.14 3.71
CA ASP A 176 -6.37 -14.88 2.43
C ASP A 176 -6.78 -13.97 1.26
N ILE A 177 -7.86 -13.22 1.40
CA ILE A 177 -8.34 -12.33 0.33
C ILE A 177 -7.35 -11.18 0.10
N ILE A 178 -6.83 -10.56 1.16
CA ILE A 178 -5.86 -9.45 1.03
C ILE A 178 -4.57 -9.94 0.37
N SER A 179 -4.04 -11.07 0.81
CA SER A 179 -2.82 -11.65 0.23
C SER A 179 -3.03 -12.06 -1.23
N GLY A 180 -4.20 -12.62 -1.56
CA GLY A 180 -4.59 -12.93 -2.94
C GLY A 180 -4.60 -11.70 -3.84
N LEU A 181 -5.25 -10.61 -3.40
CA LEU A 181 -5.25 -9.33 -4.13
C LEU A 181 -3.86 -8.74 -4.27
N PHE A 182 -3.12 -8.68 -3.16
CA PHE A 182 -1.77 -8.13 -3.13
C PHE A 182 -0.87 -8.83 -4.14
N ASN A 183 -0.83 -10.17 -4.10
CA ASN A 183 0.00 -10.97 -4.99
C ASN A 183 -0.47 -10.89 -6.45
N SER A 184 -1.77 -10.79 -6.69
CA SER A 184 -2.30 -10.61 -8.06
C SER A 184 -1.82 -9.29 -8.66
N PHE A 185 -1.94 -8.18 -7.93
CA PHE A 185 -1.48 -6.88 -8.42
C PHE A 185 0.05 -6.78 -8.46
N TYR A 186 0.75 -7.43 -7.54
CA TYR A 186 2.21 -7.61 -7.61
C TYR A 186 2.63 -8.24 -8.94
N ALA A 187 1.99 -9.36 -9.32
CA ALA A 187 2.28 -10.05 -10.57
C ALA A 187 1.90 -9.22 -11.81
N ILE A 188 0.74 -8.55 -11.78
CA ILE A 188 0.31 -7.65 -12.86
C ILE A 188 1.34 -6.53 -13.06
N GLY A 189 1.83 -5.91 -11.98
CA GLY A 189 2.90 -4.92 -12.03
C GLY A 189 4.18 -5.49 -12.63
N GLY A 190 4.59 -6.67 -12.15
CA GLY A 190 5.77 -7.40 -12.63
C GLY A 190 5.76 -7.69 -14.13
N ILE A 191 4.60 -8.03 -14.68
CA ILE A 191 4.45 -8.33 -16.12
C ILE A 191 4.30 -7.04 -16.93
N SER A 192 3.51 -6.09 -16.44
CA SER A 192 3.19 -4.87 -17.19
C SER A 192 4.37 -3.93 -17.34
N GLY A 193 5.29 -3.87 -16.38
CA GLY A 193 6.48 -3.03 -16.43
C GLY A 193 7.34 -3.30 -17.68
N PRO A 194 7.89 -4.52 -17.85
CA PRO A 194 8.69 -4.88 -19.02
C PRO A 194 7.99 -4.69 -20.37
N ILE A 195 6.68 -4.96 -20.43
CA ILE A 195 5.84 -4.75 -21.62
C ILE A 195 5.77 -3.26 -21.96
N PHE A 196 5.44 -2.43 -20.97
CA PHE A 196 5.38 -0.98 -21.13
C PHE A 196 6.74 -0.41 -21.55
N GLY A 197 7.81 -0.77 -20.82
CA GLY A 197 9.17 -0.33 -21.10
C GLY A 197 9.55 -0.63 -22.55
N GLY A 198 9.42 -1.89 -22.97
CA GLY A 198 9.77 -2.32 -24.32
C GLY A 198 8.95 -1.63 -25.42
N TYR A 199 7.62 -1.55 -25.25
CA TYR A 199 6.75 -0.97 -26.28
C TYR A 199 6.92 0.55 -26.42
N VAL A 200 6.93 1.28 -25.30
CA VAL A 200 7.06 2.75 -25.33
C VAL A 200 8.45 3.17 -25.78
N PHE A 201 9.50 2.44 -25.38
CA PHE A 201 10.86 2.68 -25.85
C PHE A 201 10.99 2.55 -27.36
N GLN A 202 10.37 1.54 -27.97
CA GLN A 202 10.40 1.35 -29.43
C GLN A 202 9.71 2.49 -30.19
N LEU A 203 8.65 3.06 -29.63
CA LEU A 203 7.91 4.16 -30.26
C LEU A 203 8.50 5.54 -30.00
N THR A 204 9.30 5.68 -28.95
CA THR A 204 9.83 6.98 -28.51
C THR A 204 11.35 6.93 -28.36
N ASN A 205 11.85 6.96 -27.13
CA ASN A 205 13.25 6.76 -26.75
C ASN A 205 13.31 6.52 -25.23
N PHE A 206 14.48 6.14 -24.71
CA PHE A 206 14.65 5.80 -23.29
C PHE A 206 14.23 6.92 -22.32
N ARG A 207 14.56 8.18 -22.67
CA ARG A 207 14.30 9.33 -21.81
C ARG A 207 12.80 9.66 -21.79
N THR A 208 12.16 9.68 -22.95
CA THR A 208 10.71 9.89 -23.05
C THR A 208 9.91 8.77 -22.37
N THR A 209 10.34 7.51 -22.47
CA THR A 209 9.71 6.41 -21.71
C THR A 209 9.72 6.67 -20.21
N SER A 210 10.85 7.16 -19.68
CA SER A 210 10.99 7.48 -18.26
C SER A 210 10.18 8.72 -17.85
N ASP A 211 10.10 9.73 -18.72
CA ASP A 211 9.24 10.90 -18.53
C ASP A 211 7.75 10.50 -18.44
N ILE A 212 7.29 9.62 -19.34
CA ILE A 212 5.91 9.10 -19.33
C ILE A 212 5.66 8.32 -18.03
N GLN A 213 6.60 7.48 -17.60
CA GLN A 213 6.48 6.73 -16.34
C GLN A 213 6.34 7.66 -15.13
N ALA A 214 7.16 8.71 -15.07
CA ALA A 214 7.09 9.72 -14.01
C ALA A 214 5.74 10.45 -14.00
N LEU A 215 5.19 10.78 -15.18
CA LEU A 215 3.87 11.40 -15.31
C LEU A 215 2.74 10.48 -14.86
N ILE A 216 2.81 9.17 -15.16
CA ILE A 216 1.84 8.18 -14.67
C ILE A 216 1.86 8.13 -13.14
N LEU A 217 3.05 8.10 -12.53
CA LEU A 217 3.21 8.10 -11.07
C LEU A 217 2.62 9.36 -10.44
N ILE A 218 2.89 10.54 -11.02
CA ILE A 218 2.31 11.80 -10.55
C ILE A 218 0.79 11.78 -10.68
N PHE A 219 0.27 11.34 -11.82
CA PHE A 219 -1.16 11.27 -12.07
C PHE A 219 -1.86 10.39 -11.03
N ILE A 220 -1.37 9.16 -10.82
CA ILE A 220 -1.96 8.23 -9.84
C ILE A 220 -1.80 8.74 -8.40
N GLY A 221 -0.66 9.34 -8.06
CA GLY A 221 -0.45 9.94 -6.74
C GLY A 221 -1.38 11.12 -6.47
N LEU A 222 -1.63 11.96 -7.47
CA LEU A 222 -2.58 13.07 -7.38
C LEU A 222 -4.01 12.57 -7.26
N THR A 223 -4.43 11.58 -8.05
CA THR A 223 -5.78 11.03 -7.94
C THR A 223 -6.00 10.33 -6.60
N GLN A 224 -5.00 9.61 -6.09
CA GLN A 224 -5.03 9.02 -4.74
C GLN A 224 -5.12 10.10 -3.64
N LEU A 225 -4.38 11.21 -3.78
CA LEU A 225 -4.44 12.34 -2.86
C LEU A 225 -5.84 12.98 -2.84
N LEU A 226 -6.41 13.24 -4.02
CA LEU A 226 -7.69 13.92 -4.17
C LEU A 226 -8.89 13.06 -3.79
N ILE A 227 -8.89 11.78 -4.16
CA ILE A 227 -10.05 10.88 -4.01
C ILE A 227 -10.05 10.16 -2.67
N VAL A 228 -8.89 9.82 -2.11
CA VAL A 228 -8.81 9.03 -0.87
C VAL A 228 -8.39 9.90 0.31
N TYR A 229 -7.21 10.53 0.22
CA TYR A 229 -6.62 11.18 1.39
C TYR A 229 -7.35 12.46 1.83
N LEU A 230 -7.72 13.34 0.89
CA LEU A 230 -8.43 14.59 1.22
C LEU A 230 -9.80 14.32 1.88
N PRO A 231 -10.70 13.49 1.32
CA PRO A 231 -11.98 13.20 1.95
C PRO A 231 -11.82 12.56 3.34
N GLU A 232 -10.89 11.62 3.51
CA GLU A 232 -10.64 10.97 4.81
C GLU A 232 -10.20 11.99 5.87
N LYS A 233 -9.30 12.92 5.51
CA LYS A 233 -8.84 13.97 6.42
C LYS A 233 -9.96 14.95 6.78
N LEU A 234 -10.81 15.31 5.82
CA LEU A 234 -11.96 16.20 6.06
C LEU A 234 -13.00 15.56 6.98
N LEU A 235 -13.30 14.27 6.81
CA LEU A 235 -14.23 13.53 7.67
C LEU A 235 -13.73 13.43 9.12
N ILE A 236 -12.43 13.13 9.31
CA ILE A 236 -11.82 13.04 10.65
C ILE A 236 -11.89 14.39 11.36
N ASN A 237 -11.52 15.47 10.67
CA ASN A 237 -11.55 16.82 11.25
C ASN A 237 -12.99 17.27 11.55
N GLY A 238 -13.96 16.98 10.68
CA GLY A 238 -15.37 17.27 10.93
C GLY A 238 -15.92 16.54 12.15
N THR A 239 -15.52 15.28 12.36
CA THR A 239 -15.95 14.48 13.51
C THR A 239 -15.37 15.03 14.82
N LYS A 240 -14.08 15.40 14.84
CA LYS A 240 -13.45 16.02 16.02
C LYS A 240 -14.11 17.34 16.40
N ASN A 241 -14.32 18.22 15.42
CA ASN A 241 -14.97 19.52 15.66
C ASN A 241 -16.41 19.34 16.19
N ASN A 242 -17.15 18.33 15.71
CA ASN A 242 -18.48 18.04 16.24
C ASN A 242 -18.44 17.50 17.68
N GLN A 243 -17.47 16.64 18.01
CA GLN A 243 -17.31 16.13 19.37
C GLN A 243 -16.93 17.24 20.37
N GLU A 244 -16.05 18.16 19.97
CA GLU A 244 -15.68 19.34 20.76
C GLU A 244 -16.90 20.23 21.03
N LYS A 245 -17.69 20.53 20.00
CA LYS A 245 -18.94 21.30 20.16
C LYS A 245 -19.96 20.62 21.07
N ILE A 246 -20.13 19.30 20.97
CA ILE A 246 -21.03 18.55 21.85
C ILE A 246 -20.51 18.57 23.31
N ALA A 247 -19.20 18.49 23.51
CA ALA A 247 -18.60 18.58 24.84
C ALA A 247 -18.80 19.97 25.46
N GLU A 248 -18.59 21.05 24.69
CA GLU A 248 -18.83 22.43 25.12
C GLU A 248 -20.30 22.66 25.51
N ALA A 249 -21.24 22.23 24.66
CA ALA A 249 -22.67 22.35 24.95
C ALA A 249 -23.11 21.57 26.20
N LYS A 250 -22.50 20.42 26.49
CA LYS A 250 -22.76 19.67 27.73
C LYS A 250 -22.27 20.41 28.97
N ILE A 251 -21.11 21.08 28.89
CA ILE A 251 -20.55 21.86 29.99
C ILE A 251 -21.44 23.06 30.31
N GLU A 252 -21.92 23.78 29.28
CA GLU A 252 -22.81 24.93 29.43
C GLU A 252 -24.15 24.56 30.10
N ASN A 253 -24.74 23.42 29.71
CA ASN A 253 -25.98 22.93 30.32
C ASN A 253 -25.79 22.56 31.81
N ILE A 254 -24.68 21.91 32.17
CA ILE A 254 -24.39 21.56 33.58
C ILE A 254 -24.22 22.81 34.44
N GLN A 255 -23.52 23.84 33.94
CA GLN A 255 -23.35 25.11 34.66
C GLN A 255 -24.67 25.85 34.86
N THR A 256 -25.55 25.80 33.87
CA THR A 256 -26.89 26.41 33.94
C THR A 256 -27.76 25.71 35.00
N GLU A 257 -27.72 24.38 35.07
CA GLU A 257 -28.46 23.60 36.09
C GLU A 257 -27.92 23.82 37.51
N GLN A 258 -26.59 23.94 37.69
CA GLN A 258 -25.98 24.21 39.00
C GLN A 258 -26.27 25.64 39.49
N GLY A 259 -26.22 26.64 38.61
CA GLY A 259 -26.57 28.02 38.96
C GLY A 259 -28.05 28.21 39.35
N LEU A 260 -28.94 27.30 38.93
CA LEU A 260 -30.34 27.26 39.35
C LEU A 260 -30.55 26.60 40.72
N GLN A 261 -29.64 25.71 41.16
CA GLN A 261 -29.72 25.07 42.48
C GLN A 261 -29.21 25.97 43.62
N ASP A 262 -28.30 26.91 43.35
CA ASP A 262 -27.79 27.85 44.37
C ASP A 262 -28.76 29.01 44.70
N VAL A 263 -29.91 29.09 44.02
CA VAL A 263 -30.93 30.16 44.19
C VAL A 263 -32.17 29.68 44.96
N HIS A 264 -32.23 28.40 45.36
CA HIS A 264 -33.29 27.81 46.17
C HIS A 264 -32.82 27.36 47.55
#